data_AF-A0A2E6ER28-F1
#
_entry.id   AF-A0A2E6ER28-F1
#
_cell.length_a   1.000
_cell.length_b   1.000
_cell.length_c   1.000
_cell.angle_alpha   90.00
_cell.angle_beta   90.00
_cell.angle_gamma   90.00
#
_symmetry.space_group_name_H-M   'P 1'
#
loop_
_entity.id
_entity.type
_entity.pdbx_description
1 polymer ?
#
loop_
_entity_poly.entity_id
_entity_poly.type
_entity_poly.pdbx_seq_one_letter_code
_entity_poly.pdbx_strand_id
1 'polypeptide(L)'
;MRPFGVELLRILFVLVAPWLLVSCADRLDEPLSWPPSLSVTVLDVGQGDATLVSFSEQTHWLIDGGGSMGGQAEVGRRKLLPALRRQGVQRLEKVFVSHGHADHYEGLFAVLDALPVEELWVPDRRTFDGRAQALLSLSQTSGTRLREVARGHQLQSPSGAFRVELLHPLRDWKSHLSGSDSLVNDSSIVMRIALGDLSFLFTGDIEAAAEALLVNSGRLGSSTVIKVPHHASRTSSTAAFLNRVDPLLAVAGIGKGNRFGFPHASVSARYLARGTSLYWTARHGAMRMTTEGFSLTLERLPRQGRSVIERRWSSADLARWRERRSKGPLAAKPLAQVEADLLSGRLRGRGLCPVEPPSVNGYPLASTTRVVENVKVRAHTAVRKQETVLLMEERHWQRNRGRRGRLSAPWR
;
A
#
# COMPACT_ATOMS: atom_id res chain seq x y z
N MET A 1 9.71 -72.96 38.41
CA MET A 1 8.78 -71.83 38.26
C MET A 1 9.16 -71.10 36.98
N ARG A 2 8.37 -71.20 35.91
CA ARG A 2 8.63 -70.48 34.64
C ARG A 2 8.23 -69.01 34.82
N PRO A 3 8.98 -68.05 34.25
CA PRO A 3 8.78 -66.64 34.56
C PRO A 3 7.56 -66.09 33.79
N PHE A 4 6.40 -66.10 34.45
CA PHE A 4 5.14 -65.55 33.95
C PHE A 4 5.24 -64.07 33.49
N GLY A 5 6.24 -63.33 33.97
CA GLY A 5 6.42 -61.91 33.63
C GLY A 5 6.80 -61.64 32.17
N VAL A 6 7.49 -62.57 31.49
CA VAL A 6 7.99 -62.32 30.12
C VAL A 6 6.89 -62.49 29.07
N GLU A 7 5.93 -63.40 29.30
CA GLU A 7 4.76 -63.55 28.42
C GLU A 7 3.80 -62.37 28.54
N LEU A 8 3.57 -61.87 29.75
CA LEU A 8 2.67 -60.74 29.97
C LEU A 8 3.19 -59.46 29.27
N LEU A 9 4.51 -59.21 29.32
CA LEU A 9 5.16 -58.09 28.63
C LEU A 9 5.09 -58.22 27.10
N ARG A 10 5.22 -59.45 26.56
CA ARG A 10 5.05 -59.69 25.11
C ARG A 10 3.62 -59.44 24.65
N ILE A 11 2.63 -59.89 25.42
CA ILE A 11 1.21 -59.67 25.11
C ILE A 11 0.88 -58.17 25.18
N LEU A 12 1.38 -57.46 26.21
CA LEU A 12 1.18 -56.02 26.33
C LEU A 12 1.82 -55.24 25.17
N PHE A 13 3.02 -55.64 24.73
CA PHE A 13 3.69 -55.02 23.60
C PHE A 13 2.94 -55.26 22.28
N VAL A 14 2.44 -56.48 22.04
CA VAL A 14 1.64 -56.81 20.84
C VAL A 14 0.29 -56.09 20.82
N LEU A 15 -0.32 -55.84 21.98
CA LEU A 15 -1.61 -55.15 22.06
C LEU A 15 -1.50 -53.62 22.04
N VAL A 16 -0.41 -53.04 22.57
CA VAL A 16 -0.26 -51.57 22.69
C VAL A 16 0.57 -50.97 21.55
N ALA A 17 1.56 -51.69 21.01
CA ALA A 17 2.40 -51.18 19.92
C ALA A 17 1.62 -50.85 18.63
N PRO A 18 0.59 -51.63 18.20
CA PRO A 18 -0.23 -51.25 17.05
C PRO A 18 -1.00 -49.96 17.28
N TRP A 19 -1.48 -49.71 18.51
CA TRP A 19 -2.20 -48.49 18.86
C TRP A 19 -1.28 -47.27 18.92
N LEU A 20 -0.03 -47.43 19.40
CA LEU A 20 0.97 -46.36 19.36
C LEU A 20 1.41 -46.04 17.92
N LEU A 21 1.51 -47.05 17.04
CA LEU A 21 1.85 -46.85 15.63
C LEU A 21 0.69 -46.22 14.84
N VAL A 22 -0.56 -46.61 15.09
CA VAL A 22 -1.76 -46.00 14.47
C VAL A 22 -1.97 -44.57 14.95
N SER A 23 -1.79 -44.30 16.26
CA SER A 23 -1.94 -42.93 16.81
C SER A 23 -0.80 -41.98 16.41
N CYS A 24 0.36 -42.52 16.01
CA CYS A 24 1.41 -41.74 15.35
C CYS A 24 1.14 -41.57 13.85
N ALA A 25 0.63 -42.58 13.15
CA ALA A 25 0.32 -42.49 11.71
C ALA A 25 -0.77 -41.45 11.42
N ASP A 26 -1.81 -41.37 12.25
CA ASP A 26 -2.88 -40.36 12.12
C ASP A 26 -2.40 -38.91 12.35
N ARG A 27 -1.17 -38.70 12.85
CA ARG A 27 -0.54 -37.37 13.00
C ARG A 27 0.53 -37.07 11.95
N LEU A 28 0.87 -38.01 11.09
CA LEU A 28 1.88 -37.82 10.03
C LEU A 28 1.26 -37.35 8.71
N ASP A 29 -0.07 -37.35 8.60
CA ASP A 29 -0.82 -36.86 7.43
C ASP A 29 -1.25 -35.39 7.53
N GLU A 30 -0.95 -34.69 8.63
CA GLU A 30 -0.99 -33.22 8.60
C GLU A 30 0.20 -32.79 7.74
N PRO A 31 -0.01 -32.29 6.51
CA PRO A 31 1.10 -31.82 5.70
C PRO A 31 1.87 -30.82 6.54
N LEU A 32 3.21 -30.87 6.50
CA LEU A 32 4.08 -29.83 7.05
C LEU A 32 3.66 -28.48 6.45
N SER A 33 2.64 -27.86 7.04
CA SER A 33 2.08 -26.62 6.56
C SER A 33 3.06 -25.58 7.02
N TRP A 34 3.82 -25.04 6.08
CA TRP A 34 4.57 -23.82 6.30
C TRP A 34 3.66 -22.82 7.01
N PRO A 35 4.18 -22.05 7.99
CA PRO A 35 3.35 -21.08 8.67
C PRO A 35 2.66 -20.20 7.62
N PRO A 36 1.37 -19.89 7.79
CA PRO A 36 0.65 -19.07 6.84
C PRO A 36 1.44 -17.78 6.61
N SER A 37 1.64 -17.42 5.35
CA SER A 37 2.36 -16.21 4.96
C SER A 37 1.46 -15.30 4.13
N LEU A 38 1.64 -14.00 4.31
CA LEU A 38 0.93 -12.97 3.56
C LEU A 38 1.97 -12.12 2.81
N SER A 39 1.83 -12.04 1.50
CA SER A 39 2.61 -11.14 0.65
C SER A 39 1.69 -10.09 0.04
N VAL A 40 2.01 -8.82 0.24
CA VAL A 40 1.28 -7.68 -0.30
C VAL A 40 2.24 -6.87 -1.16
N THR A 41 1.96 -6.75 -2.46
CA THR A 41 2.82 -6.02 -3.40
C THR A 41 2.07 -4.84 -4.01
N VAL A 42 2.49 -3.62 -3.69
CA VAL A 42 2.05 -2.41 -4.39
C VAL A 42 2.82 -2.32 -5.71
N LEU A 43 2.12 -2.53 -6.83
CA LEU A 43 2.70 -2.66 -8.16
C LEU A 43 3.00 -1.28 -8.78
N ASP A 44 4.11 -1.18 -9.52
CA ASP A 44 4.44 0.01 -10.30
C ASP A 44 3.70 0.03 -11.65
N VAL A 45 2.43 0.46 -11.60
CA VAL A 45 1.56 0.71 -12.77
C VAL A 45 1.69 2.13 -13.33
N GLY A 46 2.57 2.97 -12.75
CA GLY A 46 2.62 4.40 -13.05
C GLY A 46 1.68 5.19 -12.15
N GLN A 47 0.92 6.13 -12.74
CA GLN A 47 -0.14 6.82 -11.99
C GLN A 47 -1.31 5.86 -11.80
N GLY A 48 -1.93 5.91 -10.61
CA GLY A 48 -2.96 4.97 -10.22
C GLY A 48 -2.45 3.86 -9.31
N ASP A 49 -3.35 2.99 -8.90
CA ASP A 49 -3.10 1.96 -7.90
C ASP A 49 -3.37 0.56 -8.44
N ALA A 50 -2.49 -0.37 -8.08
CA ALA A 50 -2.72 -1.80 -8.22
C ALA A 50 -1.93 -2.52 -7.13
N THR A 51 -2.60 -3.34 -6.33
CA THR A 51 -2.00 -4.06 -5.21
C THR A 51 -2.34 -5.53 -5.27
N LEU A 52 -1.33 -6.37 -5.43
CA LEU A 52 -1.46 -7.83 -5.39
C LEU A 52 -1.38 -8.31 -3.94
N VAL A 53 -2.33 -9.14 -3.51
CA VAL A 53 -2.34 -9.80 -2.21
C VAL A 53 -2.27 -11.30 -2.44
N SER A 54 -1.17 -11.93 -2.03
CA SER A 54 -0.95 -13.37 -2.14
C SER A 54 -1.00 -14.02 -0.77
N PHE A 55 -1.90 -15.00 -0.63
CA PHE A 55 -2.06 -15.80 0.59
C PHE A 55 -1.30 -17.14 0.50
N SER A 56 -0.98 -17.56 -0.72
CA SER A 56 -0.17 -18.72 -1.06
C SER A 56 0.39 -18.53 -2.48
N GLU A 57 1.11 -19.53 -2.99
CA GLU A 57 1.59 -19.58 -4.39
C GLU A 57 0.45 -19.69 -5.42
N GLN A 58 -0.77 -20.02 -5.00
CA GLN A 58 -1.91 -20.26 -5.91
C GLN A 58 -3.10 -19.33 -5.65
N THR A 59 -3.17 -18.71 -4.47
CA THR A 59 -4.29 -17.88 -4.06
C THR A 59 -3.90 -16.41 -4.02
N HIS A 60 -4.44 -15.67 -4.98
CA HIS A 60 -4.16 -14.26 -5.20
C HIS A 60 -5.43 -13.44 -5.32
N TRP A 61 -5.45 -12.29 -4.62
CA TRP A 61 -6.41 -11.23 -4.84
C TRP A 61 -5.71 -10.01 -5.44
N LEU A 62 -6.43 -9.26 -6.26
CA LEU A 62 -5.95 -8.00 -6.83
C LEU A 62 -6.85 -6.87 -6.36
N ILE A 63 -6.27 -5.79 -5.84
CA ILE A 63 -6.97 -4.57 -5.47
C ILE A 63 -6.54 -3.48 -6.45
N ASP A 64 -7.47 -3.01 -7.26
CA ASP A 64 -7.28 -2.07 -8.36
C ASP A 64 -6.32 -2.58 -9.47
N GLY A 65 -6.37 -1.95 -10.64
CA GLY A 65 -5.62 -2.32 -11.85
C GLY A 65 -4.81 -1.18 -12.46
N GLY A 66 -4.74 -0.02 -11.82
CA GLY A 66 -4.11 1.17 -12.36
C GLY A 66 -4.91 1.79 -13.52
N GLY A 67 -4.39 2.90 -14.05
CA GLY A 67 -4.92 3.54 -15.25
C GLY A 67 -3.94 4.51 -15.88
N SER A 68 -4.31 5.01 -17.06
CA SER A 68 -3.55 6.06 -17.72
C SER A 68 -4.47 6.95 -18.54
N MET A 69 -4.04 8.17 -18.80
CA MET A 69 -4.74 9.09 -19.71
C MET A 69 -4.67 8.66 -21.18
N GLY A 70 -3.93 7.59 -21.52
CA GLY A 70 -3.69 7.12 -22.89
C GLY A 70 -4.75 6.16 -23.45
N GLY A 71 -5.78 5.82 -22.69
CA GLY A 71 -6.89 4.98 -23.16
C GLY A 71 -6.74 3.48 -22.85
N GLN A 72 -7.69 2.75 -23.44
CA GLN A 72 -8.24 1.49 -22.95
C GLN A 72 -7.21 0.36 -22.77
N ALA A 73 -7.09 -0.18 -21.57
CA ALA A 73 -6.33 -1.39 -21.25
C ALA A 73 -4.79 -1.32 -21.44
N GLU A 74 -4.21 -0.21 -21.92
CA GLU A 74 -2.76 -0.11 -22.17
C GLU A 74 -1.93 -0.32 -20.90
N VAL A 75 -2.34 0.27 -19.78
CA VAL A 75 -1.66 0.04 -18.49
C VAL A 75 -1.74 -1.43 -18.10
N GLY A 76 -2.87 -2.07 -18.40
CA GLY A 76 -3.14 -3.48 -18.20
C GLY A 76 -2.13 -4.35 -18.95
N ARG A 77 -2.04 -4.15 -20.27
CA ARG A 77 -1.17 -4.92 -21.17
C ARG A 77 0.32 -4.64 -20.97
N ARG A 78 0.70 -3.38 -20.77
CA ARG A 78 2.11 -2.96 -20.73
C ARG A 78 2.74 -3.03 -19.34
N LYS A 79 1.95 -2.96 -18.27
CA LYS A 79 2.48 -2.90 -16.89
C LYS A 79 1.88 -3.94 -15.96
N LEU A 80 0.56 -3.98 -15.82
CA LEU A 80 -0.10 -4.82 -14.83
C LEU A 80 0.08 -6.31 -15.13
N LEU A 81 -0.32 -6.79 -16.32
CA LEU A 81 -0.18 -8.20 -16.70
C LEU A 81 1.27 -8.70 -16.64
N PRO A 82 2.27 -7.98 -17.20
CA PRO A 82 3.67 -8.38 -17.02
C PRO A 82 4.10 -8.44 -15.56
N ALA A 83 3.60 -7.53 -14.71
CA ALA A 83 3.91 -7.54 -13.29
C ALA A 83 3.27 -8.76 -12.60
N LEU A 84 1.99 -9.05 -12.83
CA LEU A 84 1.29 -10.22 -12.31
C LEU A 84 1.98 -11.54 -12.72
N ARG A 85 2.35 -11.67 -14.01
CA ARG A 85 3.08 -12.85 -14.51
C ARG A 85 4.44 -13.04 -13.85
N ARG A 86 5.20 -11.96 -13.62
CA ARG A 86 6.46 -12.02 -12.86
C ARG A 86 6.27 -12.42 -11.40
N GLN A 87 5.06 -12.30 -10.86
CA GLN A 87 4.71 -12.75 -9.51
C GLN A 87 4.14 -14.18 -9.51
N GLY A 88 4.13 -14.89 -10.65
CA GLY A 88 3.60 -16.25 -10.76
C GLY A 88 2.08 -16.33 -10.82
N VAL A 89 1.36 -15.20 -10.95
CA VAL A 89 -0.10 -15.19 -10.94
C VAL A 89 -0.65 -15.84 -12.21
N GLN A 90 -1.36 -16.95 -12.04
CA GLN A 90 -2.05 -17.67 -13.12
C GLN A 90 -3.56 -17.46 -13.11
N ARG A 91 -4.14 -17.15 -11.94
CA ARG A 91 -5.56 -16.83 -11.75
C ARG A 91 -5.75 -15.87 -10.58
N LEU A 92 -6.91 -15.23 -10.53
CA LEU A 92 -7.30 -14.34 -9.43
C LEU A 92 -8.63 -14.83 -8.85
N GLU A 93 -8.66 -15.11 -7.55
CA GLU A 93 -9.92 -15.49 -6.89
C GLU A 93 -10.83 -14.27 -6.72
N LYS A 94 -10.25 -13.12 -6.38
CA LYS A 94 -10.99 -11.87 -6.17
C LYS A 94 -10.23 -10.71 -6.76
N VAL A 95 -10.93 -9.92 -7.56
CA VAL A 95 -10.49 -8.59 -7.99
C VAL A 95 -11.39 -7.59 -7.30
N PHE A 96 -10.81 -6.59 -6.63
CA PHE A 96 -11.52 -5.48 -6.01
C PHE A 96 -11.28 -4.23 -6.85
N VAL A 97 -12.35 -3.52 -7.20
CA VAL A 97 -12.26 -2.13 -7.66
C VAL A 97 -12.62 -1.28 -6.47
N SER A 98 -11.68 -0.48 -5.97
CA SER A 98 -11.93 0.38 -4.82
C SER A 98 -13.04 1.37 -5.14
N HIS A 99 -12.96 2.08 -6.27
CA HIS A 99 -13.97 3.03 -6.75
C HIS A 99 -13.88 3.26 -8.26
N GLY A 100 -14.83 4.03 -8.81
CA GLY A 100 -15.06 4.18 -10.24
C GLY A 100 -14.15 5.16 -11.00
N HIS A 101 -12.93 5.47 -10.51
CA HIS A 101 -11.98 6.30 -11.28
C HIS A 101 -11.03 5.46 -12.14
N ALA A 102 -10.72 6.00 -13.31
CA ALA A 102 -9.97 5.30 -14.35
C ALA A 102 -8.59 4.80 -13.89
N ASP A 103 -7.91 5.54 -13.01
CA ASP A 103 -6.63 5.15 -12.44
C ASP A 103 -6.68 3.98 -11.44
N HIS A 104 -7.87 3.42 -11.22
CA HIS A 104 -8.09 2.24 -10.39
C HIS A 104 -8.60 1.02 -11.15
N TYR A 105 -9.26 1.17 -12.31
CA TYR A 105 -9.89 0.01 -12.98
C TYR A 105 -9.46 -0.20 -14.44
N GLU A 106 -8.84 0.77 -15.11
CA GLU A 106 -8.55 0.67 -16.55
C GLU A 106 -7.66 -0.52 -16.92
N GLY A 107 -6.71 -0.89 -16.07
CA GLY A 107 -5.87 -2.06 -16.31
C GLY A 107 -6.63 -3.38 -16.25
N LEU A 108 -7.79 -3.41 -15.61
CA LEU A 108 -8.57 -4.63 -15.39
C LEU A 108 -9.24 -5.14 -16.67
N PHE A 109 -9.46 -4.29 -17.68
CA PHE A 109 -9.89 -4.75 -19.01
C PHE A 109 -8.92 -5.79 -19.58
N ALA A 110 -7.61 -5.57 -19.47
CA ALA A 110 -6.62 -6.55 -19.93
C ALA A 110 -6.55 -7.78 -19.01
N VAL A 111 -6.84 -7.62 -17.72
CA VAL A 111 -6.82 -8.74 -16.76
C VAL A 111 -7.97 -9.70 -17.03
N LEU A 112 -9.18 -9.19 -17.20
CA LEU A 112 -10.37 -10.01 -17.51
C LEU A 112 -10.28 -10.72 -18.87
N ASP A 113 -9.48 -10.17 -19.80
CA ASP A 113 -9.19 -10.75 -21.11
C ASP A 113 -8.14 -11.87 -21.04
N ALA A 114 -7.18 -11.79 -20.10
CA ALA A 114 -5.98 -12.62 -20.12
C ALA A 114 -5.82 -13.59 -18.93
N LEU A 115 -6.57 -13.43 -17.85
CA LEU A 115 -6.48 -14.25 -16.64
C LEU A 115 -7.89 -14.69 -16.19
N PRO A 116 -8.05 -15.94 -15.70
CA PRO A 116 -9.27 -16.35 -15.02
C PRO A 116 -9.48 -15.50 -13.75
N VAL A 117 -10.66 -14.89 -13.64
CA VAL A 117 -11.09 -14.13 -12.46
C VAL A 117 -12.40 -14.71 -11.95
N GLU A 118 -12.41 -15.21 -10.71
CA GLU A 118 -13.60 -15.87 -10.15
C GLU A 118 -14.65 -14.82 -9.72
N GLU A 119 -14.24 -13.77 -9.01
CA GLU A 119 -15.14 -12.71 -8.54
C GLU A 119 -14.58 -11.30 -8.74
N LEU A 120 -15.46 -10.37 -9.15
CA LEU A 120 -15.19 -8.93 -9.21
C LEU A 120 -16.02 -8.22 -8.14
N TRP A 121 -15.35 -7.58 -7.20
CA TRP A 121 -15.94 -6.91 -6.04
C TRP A 121 -15.85 -5.40 -6.24
N VAL A 122 -16.99 -4.70 -6.15
CA VAL A 122 -17.10 -3.26 -6.40
C VAL A 122 -17.89 -2.59 -5.27
N PRO A 123 -17.71 -1.28 -4.99
CA PRO A 123 -18.57 -0.57 -4.06
C PRO A 123 -19.93 -0.30 -4.75
N ASP A 124 -20.62 0.75 -4.34
CA ASP A 124 -21.87 1.18 -4.98
C ASP A 124 -21.66 1.47 -6.49
N ARG A 125 -22.15 0.57 -7.34
CA ARG A 125 -21.97 0.67 -8.80
C ARG A 125 -22.63 1.92 -9.40
N ARG A 126 -23.50 2.62 -8.68
CA ARG A 126 -24.14 3.86 -9.16
C ARG A 126 -23.15 5.03 -9.21
N THR A 127 -21.96 4.90 -8.61
CA THR A 127 -20.89 5.91 -8.71
C THR A 127 -19.98 5.68 -9.91
N PHE A 128 -20.21 4.65 -10.72
CA PHE A 128 -19.37 4.27 -11.85
C PHE A 128 -19.80 5.04 -13.10
N ASP A 129 -18.84 5.62 -13.81
CA ASP A 129 -19.06 6.24 -15.11
C ASP A 129 -19.35 5.19 -16.20
N GLY A 130 -19.71 5.62 -17.42
CA GLY A 130 -20.06 4.69 -18.51
C GLY A 130 -18.94 3.71 -18.87
N ARG A 131 -17.68 4.08 -18.63
CA ARG A 131 -16.53 3.23 -18.95
C ARG A 131 -16.28 2.19 -17.87
N ALA A 132 -16.41 2.58 -16.60
CA ALA A 132 -16.39 1.67 -15.47
C ALA A 132 -17.58 0.70 -15.54
N GLN A 133 -18.77 1.12 -16.00
CA GLN A 133 -19.89 0.22 -16.29
C GLN A 133 -19.55 -0.80 -17.40
N ALA A 134 -18.84 -0.40 -18.45
CA ALA A 134 -18.41 -1.31 -19.50
C ALA A 134 -17.46 -2.42 -18.97
N LEU A 135 -16.63 -2.11 -17.98
CA LEU A 135 -15.83 -3.13 -17.28
C LEU A 135 -16.72 -4.13 -16.53
N LEU A 136 -17.79 -3.66 -15.86
CA LEU A 136 -18.73 -4.53 -15.16
C LEU A 136 -19.42 -5.48 -16.14
N SER A 137 -19.90 -4.97 -17.27
CA SER A 137 -20.51 -5.78 -18.33
C SER A 137 -19.53 -6.82 -18.87
N LEU A 138 -18.28 -6.42 -19.15
CA LEU A 138 -17.23 -7.35 -19.60
C LEU A 138 -16.99 -8.48 -18.59
N SER A 139 -16.92 -8.15 -17.29
CA SER A 139 -16.72 -9.16 -16.25
C SER A 139 -17.81 -10.23 -16.26
N GLN A 140 -19.06 -9.83 -16.46
CA GLN A 140 -20.20 -10.75 -16.50
C GLN A 140 -20.16 -11.66 -17.73
N THR A 141 -19.81 -11.09 -18.90
CA THR A 141 -19.68 -11.86 -20.14
C THR A 141 -18.50 -12.84 -20.11
N SER A 142 -17.45 -12.54 -19.33
CA SER A 142 -16.30 -13.42 -19.11
C SER A 142 -16.53 -14.48 -18.03
N GLY A 143 -17.74 -14.59 -17.48
CA GLY A 143 -18.08 -15.57 -16.44
C GLY A 143 -17.60 -15.21 -15.03
N THR A 144 -17.08 -14.00 -14.82
CA THR A 144 -16.70 -13.49 -13.49
C THR A 144 -17.94 -13.08 -12.71
N ARG A 145 -18.03 -13.53 -11.44
CA ARG A 145 -19.16 -13.16 -10.57
C ARG A 145 -18.99 -11.74 -10.03
N LEU A 146 -19.85 -10.83 -10.47
CA LEU A 146 -19.89 -9.46 -9.96
C LEU A 146 -20.58 -9.41 -8.59
N ARG A 147 -19.92 -8.80 -7.59
CA ARG A 147 -20.46 -8.55 -6.25
C ARG A 147 -20.33 -7.07 -5.88
N GLU A 148 -21.45 -6.46 -5.51
CA GLU A 148 -21.44 -5.14 -4.87
C GLU A 148 -21.27 -5.30 -3.36
N VAL A 149 -20.32 -4.58 -2.76
CA VAL A 149 -19.95 -4.77 -1.37
C VAL A 149 -19.96 -3.52 -0.52
N ALA A 150 -20.27 -3.75 0.76
CA ALA A 150 -20.31 -2.76 1.81
C ALA A 150 -19.83 -3.40 3.13
N ARG A 151 -19.67 -2.57 4.16
CA ARG A 151 -19.32 -2.96 5.51
C ARG A 151 -20.24 -4.10 5.99
N GLY A 152 -19.62 -5.10 6.61
CA GLY A 152 -20.33 -6.24 7.18
C GLY A 152 -20.51 -7.42 6.22
N HIS A 153 -20.15 -7.28 4.95
CA HIS A 153 -19.93 -8.47 4.12
C HIS A 153 -18.81 -9.32 4.70
N GLN A 154 -19.08 -10.61 4.87
CA GLN A 154 -18.11 -11.57 5.34
C GLN A 154 -17.24 -12.01 4.16
N LEU A 155 -15.93 -11.87 4.31
CA LEU A 155 -14.94 -12.45 3.41
C LEU A 155 -14.34 -13.65 4.13
N GLN A 156 -14.57 -14.84 3.59
CA GLN A 156 -13.83 -16.01 4.03
C GLN A 156 -12.39 -15.88 3.55
N SER A 157 -11.44 -16.05 4.47
CA SER A 157 -10.05 -16.18 4.09
C SER A 157 -9.80 -17.59 3.53
N PRO A 158 -8.86 -17.74 2.58
CA PRO A 158 -8.61 -19.03 1.92
C PRO A 158 -8.29 -20.20 2.86
N SER A 159 -7.70 -19.94 4.03
CA SER A 159 -7.24 -20.95 4.99
C SER A 159 -7.69 -20.71 6.44
N GLY A 160 -8.61 -19.77 6.69
CA GLY A 160 -9.02 -19.37 8.05
C GLY A 160 -7.97 -18.60 8.86
N ALA A 161 -6.69 -18.70 8.51
CA ALA A 161 -5.58 -18.03 9.20
C ALA A 161 -5.60 -16.49 9.09
N PHE A 162 -6.26 -15.97 8.05
CA PHE A 162 -6.33 -14.54 7.79
C PHE A 162 -7.68 -13.97 8.26
N ARG A 163 -7.66 -12.80 8.89
CA ARG A 163 -8.87 -12.04 9.18
C ARG A 163 -9.03 -10.94 8.15
N VAL A 164 -10.18 -10.92 7.47
CA VAL A 164 -10.50 -9.92 6.45
C VAL A 164 -11.74 -9.16 6.86
N GLU A 165 -11.64 -7.83 6.87
CA GLU A 165 -12.73 -6.94 7.27
C GLU A 165 -12.95 -5.87 6.20
N LEU A 166 -14.18 -5.80 5.67
CA LEU A 166 -14.65 -4.63 4.92
C LEU A 166 -15.15 -3.59 5.91
N LEU A 167 -14.49 -2.44 5.92
CA LEU A 167 -14.76 -1.32 6.82
C LEU A 167 -15.66 -0.26 6.18
N HIS A 168 -15.54 -0.07 4.86
CA HIS A 168 -16.27 0.92 4.06
C HIS A 168 -16.49 0.37 2.63
N PRO A 169 -17.54 0.78 1.90
CA PRO A 169 -18.59 1.73 2.26
C PRO A 169 -19.54 1.26 3.36
N LEU A 170 -20.08 2.15 4.19
CA LEU A 170 -21.28 1.86 5.01
C LEU A 170 -22.49 1.62 4.09
N ARG A 171 -23.50 0.85 4.49
CA ARG A 171 -24.69 0.63 3.62
C ARG A 171 -25.42 1.94 3.27
N ASP A 172 -25.44 2.88 4.20
CA ASP A 172 -26.08 4.19 4.14
C ASP A 172 -25.07 5.34 3.91
N TRP A 173 -23.85 5.03 3.44
CA TRP A 173 -22.72 5.97 3.35
C TRP A 173 -23.06 7.30 2.67
N LYS A 174 -23.92 7.29 1.63
CA LYS A 174 -24.33 8.50 0.90
C LYS A 174 -25.02 9.53 1.78
N SER A 175 -25.84 9.08 2.74
CA SER A 175 -26.53 9.99 3.68
C SER A 175 -25.55 10.68 4.64
N HIS A 176 -24.43 10.03 4.93
CA HIS A 176 -23.36 10.55 5.77
C HIS A 176 -22.34 11.41 5.01
N LEU A 177 -22.39 11.39 3.68
CA LEU A 177 -21.44 12.06 2.78
C LEU A 177 -22.12 13.04 1.82
N SER A 178 -23.36 13.47 2.11
CA SER A 178 -24.14 14.35 1.23
C SER A 178 -23.51 15.72 0.97
N GLY A 179 -22.52 16.12 1.77
CA GLY A 179 -21.71 17.33 1.57
C GLY A 179 -20.27 17.08 1.07
N SER A 180 -19.94 15.84 0.65
CA SER A 180 -18.63 15.56 0.05
C SER A 180 -18.61 15.97 -1.42
N ASP A 181 -17.61 16.74 -1.81
CA ASP A 181 -17.33 17.10 -3.20
C ASP A 181 -16.72 15.93 -4.00
N SER A 182 -16.44 14.80 -3.35
CA SER A 182 -15.68 13.67 -3.91
C SER A 182 -16.39 12.33 -3.64
N LEU A 183 -17.70 12.27 -3.92
CA LEU A 183 -18.53 11.08 -3.66
C LEU A 183 -17.99 9.79 -4.28
N VAL A 184 -17.30 9.86 -5.42
CA VAL A 184 -16.73 8.67 -6.06
C VAL A 184 -15.50 8.16 -5.29
N ASN A 185 -14.61 9.05 -4.86
CA ASN A 185 -13.47 8.68 -4.00
C ASN A 185 -13.95 8.15 -2.66
N ASP A 186 -14.89 8.86 -2.04
CA ASP A 186 -15.43 8.51 -0.74
C ASP A 186 -16.38 7.30 -0.77
N SER A 187 -16.66 6.71 -1.93
CA SER A 187 -17.31 5.39 -2.03
C SER A 187 -16.32 4.22 -1.97
N SER A 188 -15.01 4.50 -1.90
CA SER A 188 -13.93 3.51 -1.96
C SER A 188 -14.15 2.31 -1.04
N ILE A 189 -13.91 1.10 -1.55
CA ILE A 189 -13.76 -0.07 -0.69
C ILE A 189 -12.56 0.13 0.24
N VAL A 190 -12.82 0.11 1.55
CA VAL A 190 -11.77 0.09 2.58
C VAL A 190 -11.76 -1.27 3.25
N MET A 191 -10.62 -1.94 3.16
CA MET A 191 -10.46 -3.32 3.63
C MET A 191 -9.23 -3.44 4.52
N ARG A 192 -9.35 -4.23 5.58
CA ARG A 192 -8.25 -4.63 6.45
C ARG A 192 -8.01 -6.13 6.34
N ILE A 193 -6.77 -6.53 6.07
CA ILE A 193 -6.33 -7.93 6.09
C ILE A 193 -5.32 -8.10 7.21
N ALA A 194 -5.51 -9.09 8.08
CA ALA A 194 -4.63 -9.37 9.20
C ALA A 194 -4.18 -10.82 9.23
N LEU A 195 -2.92 -11.03 9.62
CA LEU A 195 -2.32 -12.32 9.92
C LEU A 195 -1.54 -12.16 11.23
N GLY A 196 -1.84 -12.98 12.23
CA GLY A 196 -1.26 -12.83 13.57
C GLY A 196 -1.43 -11.41 14.12
N ASP A 197 -0.32 -10.77 14.46
CA ASP A 197 -0.26 -9.42 15.00
C ASP A 197 -0.11 -8.32 13.95
N LEU A 198 0.00 -8.67 12.67
CA LEU A 198 0.19 -7.70 11.59
C LEU A 198 -1.10 -7.49 10.81
N SER A 199 -1.30 -6.26 10.36
CA SER A 199 -2.44 -5.89 9.53
C SER A 199 -2.09 -4.87 8.45
N PHE A 200 -2.78 -5.00 7.32
CA PHE A 200 -2.67 -4.16 6.15
C PHE A 200 -4.01 -3.47 5.93
N LEU A 201 -3.99 -2.15 5.76
CA LEU A 201 -5.16 -1.34 5.42
C LEU A 201 -5.08 -0.88 3.98
N PHE A 202 -6.07 -1.24 3.18
CA PHE A 202 -6.27 -0.76 1.80
C PHE A 202 -7.40 0.23 1.81
N THR A 203 -7.14 1.45 1.34
CA THR A 203 -8.05 2.58 1.56
C THR A 203 -8.72 3.11 0.30
N GLY A 204 -8.34 2.60 -0.88
CA GLY A 204 -8.63 3.29 -2.14
C GLY A 204 -8.21 4.76 -2.03
N ASP A 205 -9.14 5.62 -2.42
CA ASP A 205 -8.94 7.07 -2.48
C ASP A 205 -9.86 7.85 -1.53
N ILE A 206 -10.31 7.21 -0.44
CA ILE A 206 -11.07 7.92 0.60
C ILE A 206 -10.40 9.25 0.98
N GLU A 207 -11.24 10.28 1.13
CA GLU A 207 -10.81 11.60 1.55
C GLU A 207 -11.25 11.87 3.00
N ALA A 208 -11.01 13.10 3.47
CA ALA A 208 -11.28 13.51 4.84
C ALA A 208 -12.69 13.16 5.34
N ALA A 209 -13.70 13.20 4.47
CA ALA A 209 -15.08 12.89 4.86
C ALA A 209 -15.28 11.39 5.15
N ALA A 210 -14.89 10.49 4.25
CA ALA A 210 -14.94 9.05 4.51
C ALA A 210 -13.97 8.63 5.65
N GLU A 211 -12.82 9.29 5.77
CA GLU A 211 -11.91 9.10 6.89
C GLU A 211 -12.56 9.42 8.25
N ALA A 212 -13.29 10.54 8.34
CA ALA A 212 -14.01 10.92 9.54
C ALA A 212 -15.10 9.90 9.89
N LEU A 213 -15.84 9.39 8.91
CA LEU A 213 -16.82 8.33 9.13
C LEU A 213 -16.19 7.05 9.69
N LEU A 214 -15.05 6.63 9.14
CA LEU A 214 -14.32 5.47 9.61
C LEU A 214 -13.83 5.64 11.05
N VAL A 215 -13.28 6.80 11.39
CA VAL A 215 -12.85 7.13 12.75
C VAL A 215 -14.04 7.10 13.72
N ASN A 216 -15.14 7.76 13.35
CA ASN A 216 -16.34 7.87 14.19
C ASN A 216 -17.12 6.55 14.30
N SER A 217 -16.93 5.61 13.38
CA SER A 217 -17.57 4.29 13.45
C SER A 217 -17.12 3.45 14.64
N GLY A 218 -15.99 3.80 15.28
CA GLY A 218 -15.36 3.01 16.34
C GLY A 218 -14.70 1.70 15.86
N ARG A 219 -14.89 1.32 14.59
CA ARG A 219 -14.44 0.04 14.03
C ARG A 219 -13.09 0.10 13.30
N LEU A 220 -12.63 1.29 12.94
CA LEU A 220 -11.28 1.46 12.39
C LEU A 220 -10.26 1.12 13.48
N GLY A 221 -9.46 0.07 13.29
CA GLY A 221 -8.38 -0.32 14.22
C GLY A 221 -7.01 0.22 13.79
N SER A 222 -5.96 -0.14 14.54
CA SER A 222 -4.59 0.00 14.03
C SER A 222 -4.36 -0.86 12.80
N SER A 223 -3.48 -0.35 11.92
CA SER A 223 -2.89 -1.18 10.88
C SER A 223 -1.38 -1.00 10.83
N THR A 224 -0.63 -2.11 10.82
CA THR A 224 0.84 -2.08 10.72
C THR A 224 1.28 -1.40 9.43
N VAL A 225 0.60 -1.72 8.32
CA VAL A 225 0.88 -1.15 7.01
C VAL A 225 -0.38 -0.49 6.45
N ILE A 226 -0.22 0.65 5.78
CA ILE A 226 -1.28 1.32 5.02
C ILE A 226 -0.89 1.49 3.56
N LYS A 227 -1.77 1.10 2.62
CA LYS A 227 -1.76 1.65 1.26
C LYS A 227 -2.31 3.06 1.37
N VAL A 228 -1.48 4.06 1.13
CA VAL A 228 -1.82 5.46 1.41
C VAL A 228 -3.09 5.87 0.64
N PRO A 229 -4.05 6.55 1.29
CA PRO A 229 -5.24 7.05 0.61
C PRO A 229 -4.91 8.07 -0.47
N HIS A 230 -5.58 7.95 -1.62
CA HIS A 230 -5.61 8.98 -2.66
C HIS A 230 -4.22 9.43 -3.11
N HIS A 231 -3.33 8.46 -3.33
CA HIS A 231 -1.94 8.68 -3.76
C HIS A 231 -1.15 9.68 -2.90
N ALA A 232 -1.52 9.87 -1.62
CA ALA A 232 -1.02 10.92 -0.73
C ALA A 232 -1.40 12.36 -1.16
N SER A 233 -2.64 12.53 -1.63
CA SER A 233 -3.28 13.82 -1.88
C SER A 233 -3.49 14.62 -0.59
N ARG A 234 -3.51 15.95 -0.72
CA ARG A 234 -3.76 16.85 0.42
C ARG A 234 -5.17 16.70 1.00
N THR A 235 -6.10 16.12 0.25
CA THR A 235 -7.50 15.86 0.65
C THR A 235 -7.65 14.65 1.56
N SER A 236 -6.60 13.86 1.75
CA SER A 236 -6.62 12.62 2.53
C SER A 236 -5.51 12.58 3.60
N SER A 237 -5.44 11.44 4.30
CA SER A 237 -4.54 11.16 5.41
C SER A 237 -4.64 12.23 6.51
N THR A 238 -5.86 12.54 6.97
CA THR A 238 -6.12 13.50 8.05
C THR A 238 -5.43 13.08 9.34
N ALA A 239 -5.17 14.05 10.23
CA ALA A 239 -4.52 13.76 11.51
C ALA A 239 -5.32 12.79 12.38
N ALA A 240 -6.65 12.93 12.43
CA ALA A 240 -7.53 12.04 13.19
C ALA A 240 -7.48 10.60 12.67
N PHE A 241 -7.55 10.43 11.34
CA PHE A 241 -7.42 9.12 10.70
C PHE A 241 -6.07 8.47 10.98
N LEU A 242 -4.96 9.19 10.76
CA LEU A 242 -3.62 8.65 11.00
C LEU A 242 -3.34 8.38 12.48
N ASN A 243 -3.94 9.13 13.41
CA ASN A 243 -3.83 8.83 14.84
C ASN A 243 -4.56 7.53 15.19
N ARG A 244 -5.66 7.21 14.51
CA ARG A 244 -6.40 5.97 14.74
C ARG A 244 -5.66 4.77 14.15
N VAL A 245 -5.16 4.90 12.92
CA VAL A 245 -4.45 3.83 12.20
C VAL A 245 -3.03 3.59 12.76
N ASP A 246 -2.30 4.66 13.10
CA ASP A 246 -0.90 4.67 13.59
C ASP A 246 0.05 3.71 12.85
N PRO A 247 0.19 3.83 11.52
CA PRO A 247 0.94 2.86 10.73
C PRO A 247 2.45 2.91 11.00
N LEU A 248 3.08 1.74 11.03
CA LEU A 248 4.54 1.60 11.02
C LEU A 248 5.11 1.96 9.64
N LEU A 249 4.42 1.50 8.59
CA LEU A 249 4.83 1.63 7.20
C LEU A 249 3.64 2.14 6.34
N ALA A 250 3.93 3.10 5.47
CA ALA A 250 3.00 3.64 4.49
C ALA A 250 3.57 3.47 3.08
N VAL A 251 2.78 2.93 2.16
CA VAL A 251 3.17 2.73 0.76
C VAL A 251 2.14 3.33 -0.18
N ALA A 252 2.57 4.15 -1.14
CA ALA A 252 1.69 4.80 -2.12
C ALA A 252 2.00 4.36 -3.56
N GLY A 253 0.97 4.06 -4.36
CA GLY A 253 1.10 3.99 -5.81
C GLY A 253 1.12 5.41 -6.38
N ILE A 254 2.25 5.81 -6.97
CA ILE A 254 2.43 7.16 -7.52
C ILE A 254 3.23 7.04 -8.82
N GLY A 255 2.80 7.75 -9.86
CA GLY A 255 3.51 7.80 -11.13
C GLY A 255 4.73 8.73 -11.10
N LYS A 256 5.79 8.35 -11.83
CA LYS A 256 6.90 9.27 -12.14
C LYS A 256 6.37 10.49 -12.90
N GLY A 257 6.81 11.69 -12.50
CA GLY A 257 6.39 12.93 -13.14
C GLY A 257 4.88 13.22 -13.02
N ASN A 258 4.20 12.68 -11.99
CA ASN A 258 2.79 12.94 -11.78
C ASN A 258 2.53 14.46 -11.69
N ARG A 259 1.50 14.93 -12.40
CA ARG A 259 1.17 16.36 -12.51
C ARG A 259 0.55 16.96 -11.24
N PHE A 260 0.15 16.11 -10.30
CA PHE A 260 -0.56 16.49 -9.09
C PHE A 260 0.37 16.94 -7.95
N GLY A 261 1.66 16.62 -8.06
CA GLY A 261 2.65 16.92 -7.03
C GLY A 261 2.59 15.94 -5.85
N PHE A 262 2.22 14.69 -6.11
CA PHE A 262 2.18 13.63 -5.12
C PHE A 262 3.56 12.95 -4.94
N PRO A 263 3.90 12.51 -3.71
CA PRO A 263 3.12 12.70 -2.49
C PRO A 263 3.17 14.17 -2.02
N HIS A 264 2.04 14.71 -1.56
CA HIS A 264 2.02 16.11 -1.14
C HIS A 264 2.90 16.31 0.11
N ALA A 265 3.63 17.43 0.19
CA ALA A 265 4.57 17.68 1.29
C ALA A 265 3.89 17.64 2.67
N SER A 266 2.71 18.26 2.79
CA SER A 266 1.95 18.25 4.05
C SER A 266 1.46 16.86 4.46
N VAL A 267 1.21 15.95 3.52
CA VAL A 267 0.82 14.56 3.80
C VAL A 267 2.04 13.76 4.23
N SER A 268 3.14 13.89 3.49
CA SER A 268 4.43 13.28 3.83
C SER A 268 4.85 13.65 5.25
N ALA A 269 4.77 14.94 5.58
CA ALA A 269 5.06 15.44 6.92
C ALA A 269 4.20 14.78 8.01
N ARG A 270 2.90 14.56 7.78
CA ARG A 270 2.02 13.92 8.76
C ARG A 270 2.43 12.48 9.07
N TYR A 271 2.87 11.72 8.08
CA TYR A 271 3.39 10.36 8.28
C TYR A 271 4.72 10.39 9.06
N LEU A 272 5.66 11.21 8.64
CA LEU A 272 6.98 11.29 9.29
C LEU A 272 6.93 11.79 10.73
N ALA A 273 6.06 12.76 11.01
CA ALA A 273 5.86 13.30 12.35
C ALA A 273 5.38 12.24 13.35
N ARG A 274 4.77 11.15 12.86
CA ARG A 274 4.32 9.97 13.63
C ARG A 274 5.36 8.86 13.66
N GLY A 275 6.48 9.05 12.98
CA GLY A 275 7.53 8.05 12.83
C GLY A 275 7.23 6.97 11.78
N THR A 276 6.15 7.10 11.01
CA THR A 276 5.83 6.19 9.92
C THR A 276 6.86 6.30 8.80
N SER A 277 7.33 5.16 8.28
CA SER A 277 8.17 5.16 7.08
C SER A 277 7.29 5.27 5.84
N LEU A 278 7.62 6.15 4.90
CA LEU A 278 6.81 6.42 3.71
C LEU A 278 7.57 6.04 2.43
N TYR A 279 6.99 5.14 1.65
CA TYR A 279 7.52 4.67 0.37
C TYR A 279 6.50 4.88 -0.75
N TRP A 280 6.98 5.05 -1.98
CA TRP A 280 6.11 5.14 -3.16
C TRP A 280 6.76 4.64 -4.43
N THR A 281 5.94 4.17 -5.36
CA THR A 281 6.38 3.40 -6.53
C THR A 281 7.22 4.18 -7.53
N ALA A 282 6.92 5.47 -7.76
CA ALA A 282 7.73 6.32 -8.66
C ALA A 282 9.22 6.36 -8.28
N ARG A 283 9.52 6.31 -6.98
CA ARG A 283 10.88 6.38 -6.45
C ARG A 283 11.51 5.01 -6.25
N HIS A 284 10.73 4.03 -5.79
CA HIS A 284 11.28 2.79 -5.28
C HIS A 284 10.98 1.55 -6.14
N GLY A 285 10.19 1.70 -7.20
CA GLY A 285 9.65 0.57 -7.96
C GLY A 285 8.48 -0.09 -7.23
N ALA A 286 8.09 -1.29 -7.65
CA ALA A 286 7.08 -2.04 -6.92
C ALA A 286 7.61 -2.43 -5.53
N MET A 287 6.75 -2.35 -4.52
CA MET A 287 7.12 -2.61 -3.13
C MET A 287 6.40 -3.84 -2.63
N ARG A 288 7.13 -4.86 -2.18
CA ARG A 288 6.57 -6.07 -1.59
C ARG A 288 6.76 -6.08 -0.08
N MET A 289 5.68 -6.35 0.64
CA MET A 289 5.67 -6.58 2.07
C MET A 289 5.30 -8.04 2.34
N THR A 290 6.17 -8.79 3.01
CA THR A 290 5.94 -10.19 3.38
C THR A 290 5.92 -10.36 4.90
N THR A 291 4.99 -11.17 5.40
CA THR A 291 4.86 -11.48 6.84
C THR A 291 4.37 -12.90 7.09
N GLU A 292 4.81 -13.48 8.21
CA GLU A 292 4.28 -14.72 8.81
C GLU A 292 3.42 -14.44 10.06
N GLY A 293 3.01 -13.18 10.25
CA GLY A 293 2.14 -12.74 11.35
C GLY A 293 2.85 -12.22 12.60
N PHE A 294 4.18 -12.27 12.66
CA PHE A 294 4.97 -11.70 13.77
C PHE A 294 6.24 -10.94 13.30
N SER A 295 6.54 -10.94 12.01
CA SER A 295 7.66 -10.22 11.40
C SER A 295 7.19 -9.49 10.13
N LEU A 296 7.94 -8.48 9.68
CA LEU A 296 7.66 -7.80 8.41
C LEU A 296 8.94 -7.62 7.61
N THR A 297 8.93 -8.02 6.34
CA THR A 297 10.01 -7.71 5.39
C THR A 297 9.47 -6.80 4.29
N LEU A 298 10.17 -5.71 4.01
CA LEU A 298 9.94 -4.82 2.86
C LEU A 298 11.02 -5.04 1.81
N GLU A 299 10.61 -5.34 0.59
CA GLU A 299 11.47 -5.47 -0.58
C GLU A 299 11.09 -4.46 -1.66
N ARG A 300 12.11 -3.97 -2.37
CA ARG A 300 11.95 -3.29 -3.66
C ARG A 300 12.05 -4.31 -4.77
N LEU A 301 11.08 -4.29 -5.68
CA LEU A 301 11.05 -5.09 -6.90
C LEU A 301 11.34 -4.16 -8.08
N PRO A 302 12.61 -4.08 -8.53
CA PRO A 302 12.93 -3.29 -9.71
C PRO A 302 12.28 -3.92 -10.97
N ARG A 303 12.09 -3.11 -12.02
CA ARG A 303 11.55 -3.62 -13.30
C ARG A 303 12.45 -4.70 -13.92
N GLN A 304 13.75 -4.64 -13.62
CA GLN A 304 14.78 -5.59 -14.06
C GLN A 304 15.74 -5.86 -12.89
N GLY A 305 16.23 -7.10 -12.79
CA GLY A 305 17.14 -7.53 -11.73
C GLY A 305 16.43 -8.23 -10.57
N ARG A 306 17.20 -8.54 -9.53
CA ARG A 306 16.73 -9.24 -8.33
C ARG A 306 16.00 -8.28 -7.37
N SER A 307 15.10 -8.81 -6.56
CA SER A 307 14.52 -8.05 -5.45
C SER A 307 15.62 -7.59 -4.49
N VAL A 308 15.40 -6.44 -3.86
CA VAL A 308 16.32 -5.88 -2.87
C VAL A 308 15.57 -5.71 -1.57
N ILE A 309 16.02 -6.36 -0.51
CA ILE A 309 15.48 -6.15 0.83
C ILE A 309 15.83 -4.73 1.26
N GLU A 310 14.79 -3.92 1.45
CA GLU A 310 14.90 -2.54 1.89
C GLU A 310 14.96 -2.47 3.42
N ARG A 311 14.14 -3.27 4.10
CA ARG A 311 14.06 -3.28 5.56
C ARG A 311 13.41 -4.54 6.09
N ARG A 312 13.80 -4.94 7.30
CA ARG A 312 13.13 -5.97 8.10
C ARG A 312 12.75 -5.40 9.47
N TRP A 313 11.59 -5.81 9.95
CA TRP A 313 11.16 -5.61 11.33
C TRP A 313 10.98 -6.97 11.97
N SER A 314 11.77 -7.23 13.00
CA SER A 314 11.65 -8.42 13.84
C SER A 314 10.41 -8.34 14.74
N SER A 315 10.05 -9.44 15.38
CA SER A 315 8.99 -9.46 16.39
C SER A 315 9.25 -8.44 17.52
N ALA A 316 10.52 -8.24 17.89
CA ALA A 316 10.92 -7.26 18.90
C ALA A 316 10.72 -5.81 18.42
N ASP A 317 11.00 -5.51 17.14
CA ASP A 317 10.72 -4.19 16.55
C ASP A 317 9.22 -3.88 16.56
N LEU A 318 8.41 -4.87 16.19
CA LEU A 318 6.96 -4.74 16.15
C LEU A 318 6.37 -4.61 17.56
N ALA A 319 6.89 -5.37 18.54
CA ALA A 319 6.50 -5.22 19.93
C ALA A 319 6.79 -3.80 20.45
N ARG A 320 7.98 -3.25 20.17
CA ARG A 320 8.31 -1.85 20.51
C ARG A 320 7.38 -0.84 19.85
N TRP A 321 7.04 -1.05 18.57
CA TRP A 321 6.09 -0.18 17.87
C TRP A 321 4.69 -0.23 18.52
N ARG A 322 4.22 -1.42 18.94
CA ARG A 322 2.94 -1.60 19.64
C ARG A 322 2.94 -1.00 21.06
N GLU A 323 4.01 -1.19 21.82
CA GLU A 323 4.13 -0.61 23.16
C GLU A 323 4.17 0.92 23.11
N ARG A 324 4.86 1.49 22.11
CA ARG A 324 4.82 2.94 21.85
C ARG A 324 3.38 3.42 21.60
N ARG A 325 2.58 2.63 20.88
CA ARG A 325 1.17 2.93 20.58
C ARG A 325 0.26 2.84 21.80
N SER A 326 0.49 1.88 22.71
CA SER A 326 -0.36 1.70 23.90
C SER A 326 -0.27 2.88 24.88
N LYS A 327 0.78 3.70 24.77
CA LYS A 327 0.96 4.94 25.54
C LYS A 327 0.14 6.13 25.01
N GLY A 328 -0.72 5.90 24.01
CA GLY A 328 -1.57 6.91 23.39
C GLY A 328 -1.01 7.42 22.05
N PRO A 329 -1.81 8.21 21.29
CA PRO A 329 -1.33 8.80 20.04
C PRO A 329 -0.13 9.70 20.33
N LEU A 330 0.99 9.49 19.62
CA LEU A 330 2.11 10.41 19.71
C LEU A 330 1.62 11.83 19.39
N ALA A 331 2.00 12.80 20.24
CA ALA A 331 2.04 14.17 19.79
C ALA A 331 2.91 14.19 18.53
N ALA A 332 2.32 14.56 17.40
CA ALA A 332 3.05 14.63 16.15
C ALA A 332 4.25 15.56 16.38
N LYS A 333 5.46 15.08 16.05
CA LYS A 333 6.64 15.95 16.14
C LYS A 333 6.35 17.26 15.41
N PRO A 334 6.72 18.43 15.97
CA PRO A 334 6.58 19.69 15.26
C PRO A 334 7.24 19.59 13.88
N LEU A 335 6.63 20.18 12.86
CA LEU A 335 7.13 20.08 11.48
C LEU A 335 8.60 20.51 11.37
N ALA A 336 8.96 21.59 12.07
CA ALA A 336 10.34 22.08 12.14
C ALA A 336 11.33 21.03 12.68
N GLN A 337 10.90 20.21 13.65
CA GLN A 337 11.74 19.12 14.17
C GLN A 337 11.85 17.97 13.15
N VAL A 338 10.78 17.66 12.43
CA VAL A 338 10.82 16.65 11.36
C VAL A 338 11.75 17.09 10.23
N GLU A 339 11.69 18.37 9.84
CA GLU A 339 12.59 18.98 8.86
C GLU A 339 14.05 18.92 9.33
N ALA A 340 14.32 19.29 10.59
CA ALA A 340 15.67 19.19 11.17
C ALA A 340 16.18 17.73 11.22
N ASP A 341 15.31 16.77 11.53
CA ASP A 341 15.64 15.35 11.56
C ASP A 341 15.91 14.79 10.13
N LEU A 342 15.18 15.28 9.11
CA LEU A 342 15.45 14.96 7.70
C LEU A 342 16.79 15.53 7.24
N LEU A 343 17.03 16.82 7.51
CA LEU A 343 18.24 17.54 7.10
C LEU A 343 19.50 16.98 7.78
N SER A 344 19.41 16.64 9.07
CA SER A 344 20.52 16.02 9.81
C SER A 344 20.76 14.54 9.44
N GLY A 345 19.97 13.97 8.53
CA GLY A 345 20.05 12.56 8.16
C GLY A 345 19.62 11.58 9.25
N ARG A 346 19.06 12.08 10.37
CA ARG A 346 18.53 11.24 11.47
C ARG A 346 17.35 10.36 11.04
N LEU A 347 16.73 10.65 9.90
CA LEU A 347 15.68 9.84 9.29
C LEU A 347 16.15 9.02 8.07
N ARG A 348 17.47 8.93 7.81
CA ARG A 348 18.01 8.06 6.75
C ARG A 348 17.50 6.63 6.93
N GLY A 349 16.92 6.07 5.87
CA GLY A 349 16.30 4.75 5.86
C GLY A 349 14.81 4.69 6.20
N ARG A 350 14.12 5.80 6.50
CA ARG A 350 12.64 5.83 6.66
C ARG A 350 11.86 6.08 5.36
N GLY A 351 12.46 5.79 4.20
CA GLY A 351 11.85 6.01 2.88
C GLY A 351 11.95 7.44 2.33
N LEU A 352 12.67 8.35 3.01
CA LEU A 352 12.97 9.69 2.51
C LEU A 352 14.48 9.98 2.56
N CYS A 353 15.11 10.03 1.39
CA CYS A 353 16.28 10.88 1.17
C CYS A 353 15.81 12.23 0.55
N PRO A 354 16.55 13.33 0.73
CA PRO A 354 16.27 14.60 0.05
C PRO A 354 16.08 14.37 -1.45
N VAL A 355 15.13 15.08 -2.03
CA VAL A 355 14.86 15.05 -3.47
C VAL A 355 16.08 15.68 -4.16
N GLU A 356 16.74 14.99 -5.09
CA GLU A 356 17.59 15.71 -6.04
C GLU A 356 16.66 16.58 -6.90
N PRO A 357 16.92 17.88 -7.06
CA PRO A 357 16.05 18.75 -7.84
C PRO A 357 15.90 18.21 -9.26
N PRO A 358 14.73 18.37 -9.90
CA PRO A 358 14.52 17.89 -11.25
C PRO A 358 15.53 18.54 -12.20
N SER A 359 16.34 17.72 -12.88
CA SER A 359 17.14 18.18 -14.01
C SER A 359 16.18 18.55 -15.15
N VAL A 360 16.06 19.84 -15.47
CA VAL A 360 15.43 20.26 -16.72
C VAL A 360 16.50 20.19 -17.82
N ASN A 361 16.28 19.34 -18.82
CA ASN A 361 17.08 19.22 -20.05
C ASN A 361 18.58 18.86 -19.90
N GLY A 362 18.94 17.90 -19.05
CA GLY A 362 20.18 17.12 -19.26
C GLY A 362 21.53 17.87 -19.31
N TYR A 363 21.61 19.14 -18.88
CA TYR A 363 22.86 19.88 -18.79
C TYR A 363 23.08 20.40 -17.37
N PRO A 364 24.29 20.25 -16.79
CA PRO A 364 24.66 20.97 -15.58
C PRO A 364 24.76 22.47 -15.92
N LEU A 365 24.06 23.33 -15.18
CA LEU A 365 24.19 24.78 -15.30
C LEU A 365 25.61 25.18 -14.88
N ALA A 366 26.43 25.49 -15.88
CA ALA A 366 27.75 26.07 -15.69
C ALA A 366 27.65 27.49 -15.10
N SER A 367 28.58 27.77 -14.21
CA SER A 367 28.87 29.05 -13.57
C SER A 367 28.99 30.21 -14.56
N THR A 368 28.28 31.31 -14.31
CA THR A 368 28.64 32.63 -14.85
C THR A 368 29.24 33.49 -13.75
N THR A 369 30.56 33.64 -13.86
CA THR A 369 31.45 34.52 -13.12
C THR A 369 31.09 35.99 -13.41
N ARG A 370 30.93 36.81 -12.36
CA ARG A 370 31.25 38.24 -12.45
C ARG A 370 32.18 38.62 -11.29
N VAL A 371 33.30 39.17 -11.71
CA VAL A 371 34.46 39.62 -10.96
C VAL A 371 34.13 40.89 -10.17
N VAL A 372 34.42 40.89 -8.87
CA VAL A 372 35.00 42.04 -8.16
C VAL A 372 35.98 41.48 -7.12
N GLU A 373 37.21 41.98 -7.18
CA GLU A 373 38.38 41.53 -6.44
C GLU A 373 38.44 42.00 -4.98
N ASN A 374 39.10 41.14 -4.17
CA ASN A 374 40.00 41.42 -3.05
C ASN A 374 39.49 42.10 -1.77
N VAL A 375 39.29 41.30 -0.70
CA VAL A 375 40.07 41.41 0.58
C VAL A 375 40.17 40.02 1.23
N LYS A 376 41.40 39.62 1.58
CA LYS A 376 41.79 38.40 2.33
C LYS A 376 41.34 38.46 3.79
N VAL A 377 40.60 37.46 4.30
CA VAL A 377 40.75 36.94 5.68
C VAL A 377 40.34 35.45 5.77
N ARG A 378 41.32 34.66 6.22
CA ARG A 378 41.34 33.33 6.89
C ARG A 378 40.08 32.43 6.96
N ALA A 379 40.31 31.19 6.53
CA ALA A 379 39.86 29.87 7.00
C ALA A 379 38.63 29.75 7.93
N HIS A 380 37.81 28.73 7.61
CA HIS A 380 36.57 28.27 8.25
C HIS A 380 35.25 28.84 7.71
N THR A 381 34.85 28.45 6.49
CA THR A 381 33.43 28.17 6.16
C THR A 381 33.30 27.65 4.73
N ALA A 382 33.22 26.33 4.56
CA ALA A 382 32.92 25.71 3.27
C ALA A 382 32.04 24.46 3.42
N VAL A 383 30.90 24.58 4.11
CA VAL A 383 29.80 23.57 4.05
C VAL A 383 28.41 24.23 4.07
N ARG A 384 28.28 25.56 4.25
CA ARG A 384 27.01 26.17 4.68
C ARG A 384 26.10 26.76 3.58
N LYS A 385 26.20 26.36 2.31
CA LYS A 385 25.44 27.03 1.23
C LYS A 385 24.74 26.16 0.17
N GLN A 386 24.39 24.91 0.49
CA GLN A 386 23.58 24.08 -0.43
C GLN A 386 22.24 23.55 0.13
N GLU A 387 21.87 23.83 1.38
CA GLU A 387 20.83 23.04 2.05
C GLU A 387 19.49 23.74 2.32
N THR A 388 19.06 24.71 1.48
CA THR A 388 17.77 25.42 1.70
C THR A 388 16.91 25.55 0.44
N VAL A 389 17.16 24.74 -0.60
CA VAL A 389 16.57 24.99 -1.92
C VAL A 389 15.13 24.45 -2.06
N LEU A 390 14.78 23.28 -1.50
CA LEU A 390 13.49 22.63 -1.80
C LEU A 390 12.25 23.26 -1.14
N LEU A 391 12.34 23.71 0.12
CA LEU A 391 11.21 24.35 0.83
C LEU A 391 11.06 25.85 0.49
N MET A 392 12.12 26.51 0.02
CA MET A 392 12.04 27.90 -0.46
C MET A 392 11.45 27.98 -1.87
N GLU A 393 11.77 27.04 -2.76
CA GLU A 393 11.19 27.00 -4.11
C GLU A 393 9.67 26.78 -4.08
N GLU A 394 9.12 26.04 -3.11
CA GLU A 394 7.67 25.85 -3.00
C GLU A 394 6.91 27.13 -2.61
N ARG A 395 7.47 27.97 -1.72
CA ARG A 395 6.90 29.31 -1.43
C ARG A 395 7.07 30.30 -2.58
N HIS A 396 8.06 30.08 -3.45
CA HIS A 396 8.27 30.88 -4.65
C HIS A 396 7.35 30.44 -5.80
N TRP A 397 7.12 29.13 -5.92
CA TRP A 397 6.18 28.52 -6.86
C TRP A 397 4.72 28.85 -6.50
N GLN A 398 4.34 28.77 -5.22
CA GLN A 398 3.01 29.15 -4.76
C GLN A 398 2.75 30.67 -4.88
N ARG A 399 3.76 31.53 -4.68
CA ARG A 399 3.64 32.99 -4.91
C ARG A 399 3.43 33.36 -6.38
N ASN A 400 3.88 32.52 -7.32
CA ASN A 400 3.75 32.78 -8.76
C ASN A 400 2.51 32.15 -9.42
N ARG A 401 1.67 31.41 -8.67
CA ARG A 401 0.40 30.86 -9.17
C ARG A 401 -0.63 31.94 -9.53
N GLY A 402 -0.62 33.07 -8.80
CA GLY A 402 -1.52 34.20 -9.07
C GLY A 402 -1.19 35.04 -10.31
N ARG A 403 -0.03 34.80 -10.95
CA ARG A 403 0.44 35.60 -12.11
C ARG A 403 0.29 34.90 -13.47
N ARG A 404 -0.20 33.66 -13.53
CA ARG A 404 -0.46 32.96 -14.81
C ARG A 404 -1.90 33.14 -15.24
N GLY A 405 -2.24 34.40 -15.56
CA GLY A 405 -3.37 34.69 -16.44
C GLY A 405 -2.98 34.37 -17.89
N ARG A 406 -3.90 33.70 -18.59
CA ARG A 406 -3.97 33.53 -20.06
C ARG A 406 -2.67 33.05 -20.74
N LEU A 407 -2.57 31.74 -20.95
CA LEU A 407 -1.92 31.22 -22.14
C LEU A 407 -2.96 30.38 -22.89
N SER A 408 -3.42 30.96 -24.00
CA SER A 408 -4.26 30.35 -25.02
C SER A 408 -3.62 29.08 -25.57
N ALA A 409 -4.42 28.02 -25.71
CA ALA A 409 -4.05 26.81 -26.42
C ALA A 409 -3.84 27.11 -27.91
N PRO A 410 -2.80 26.55 -28.55
CA PRO A 410 -2.84 26.34 -29.98
C PRO A 410 -3.22 24.88 -30.28
N TRP A 411 -4.01 24.75 -31.34
CA TRP A 411 -4.29 23.58 -32.17
C TRP A 411 -5.66 22.90 -32.00
N ARG A 412 -6.38 22.97 -33.14
CA ARG A 412 -7.56 22.23 -33.57
C ARG A 412 -7.26 20.75 -33.74
#